data_AF-A0A661N8G1-F1
#
_entry.id   AF-A0A661N8G1-F1
#
_cell.length_a   1.000
_cell.length_b   1.000
_cell.length_c   1.000
_cell.angle_alpha   90.00
_cell.angle_beta   90.00
_cell.angle_gamma   90.00
#
_symmetry.space_group_name_H-M   'P 1'
#
loop_
_entity.id
_entity.type
_entity.pdbx_description
1 polymer ?
#
loop_
_entity_poly.entity_id
_entity_poly.type
_entity_poly.pdbx_seq_one_letter_code
_entity_poly.pdbx_strand_id
1 'polypeptide(L)'
;MSAPEVVALSTYEASIGTLVEVYGENFPYRSEGRVVLAFQGNFEADDGSVHPIDEEFEATVIDRGTLRWGSFGPYRVPFGPSGNQTGEFFGIVFARTIADDGTVTEGTEPLEVSFRVKPSLLVHELQPLSANCGAPVERALGGASYRLRVEALGFNPTSFTYTISAPGTTLEPLSIRHAATGRFDDVGEHGDFIFADVPEDVLSYGAILTVQATDTEGRGYASAFSIDVHRPLEFFYNGNVTVAEVMAPAPVSACIPGGINGRSASYSESMSETRDRSMSVSWDESWLSSHTVGSASANTVGLSESNGVGFATTDGEAFRWNVGGEVGGTIGIGKLASLAVKATFGIAGETNRAVTNDVDRTTGLNEASTTTDTESTTESNSNSMGETFAWSVSSTETIGRGFEGQIIAGTFGVFYRQTLRLMRRGVLVAYNQCGAAKVVGDLDFTDWTWSPDLALGSECPPLPISNLPPAECIVSPCAGE
;
A
#
# COMPACT_ATOMS: atom_id res chain seq x y z
N MET A 1 26.35 22.97 3.21
CA MET A 1 26.37 22.13 2.00
C MET A 1 27.03 22.94 0.90
N SER A 2 27.75 22.31 -0.03
CA SER A 2 28.18 23.01 -1.25
C SER A 2 26.94 23.43 -2.04
N ALA A 3 27.03 24.54 -2.78
CA ALA A 3 25.93 24.99 -3.63
C ALA A 3 25.66 23.96 -4.74
N PRO A 4 24.39 23.65 -5.07
CA PRO A 4 24.06 22.77 -6.18
C PRO A 4 24.44 23.44 -7.50
N GLU A 5 25.02 22.69 -8.44
CA GLU A 5 25.47 23.23 -9.72
C GLU A 5 24.82 22.46 -10.87
N VAL A 6 24.32 23.17 -11.89
CA VAL A 6 23.75 22.57 -13.10
C VAL A 6 24.79 22.67 -14.21
N VAL A 7 25.21 21.52 -14.73
CA VAL A 7 26.26 21.43 -15.75
C VAL A 7 25.67 21.21 -17.14
N ALA A 8 24.61 20.41 -17.27
CA ALA A 8 23.96 20.13 -18.54
C ALA A 8 22.52 19.66 -18.40
N LEU A 9 21.75 19.78 -19.49
CA LEU A 9 20.46 19.13 -19.67
C LEU A 9 20.62 17.93 -20.62
N SER A 10 19.83 16.87 -20.43
CA SER A 10 19.83 15.70 -21.34
C SER A 10 19.32 16.03 -22.74
N THR A 11 18.51 17.09 -22.86
CA THR A 11 18.02 17.63 -24.13
C THR A 11 17.84 19.14 -24.00
N TYR A 12 17.92 19.83 -25.13
CA TYR A 12 17.65 21.27 -25.28
C TYR A 12 16.39 21.53 -26.11
N GLU A 13 15.59 20.48 -26.29
CA GLU A 13 14.31 20.55 -26.96
C GLU A 13 13.38 19.47 -26.41
N ALA A 14 12.11 19.82 -26.19
CA ALA A 14 11.13 18.90 -25.61
C ALA A 14 9.72 19.17 -26.13
N SER A 15 8.97 18.10 -26.32
CA SER A 15 7.51 18.13 -26.42
C SER A 15 6.91 18.02 -25.01
N ILE A 16 5.66 18.46 -24.82
CA ILE A 16 4.93 18.23 -23.57
C ILE A 16 4.98 16.76 -23.14
N GLY A 17 5.31 16.52 -21.87
CA GLY A 17 5.45 15.20 -21.27
C GLY A 17 6.83 14.55 -21.45
N THR A 18 7.76 15.19 -22.16
CA THR A 18 9.13 14.68 -22.28
C THR A 18 9.83 14.76 -20.92
N LEU A 19 10.51 13.68 -20.54
CA LEU A 19 11.37 13.66 -19.36
C LEU A 19 12.69 14.36 -19.67
N VAL A 20 13.08 15.32 -18.83
CA VAL A 20 14.36 16.03 -18.94
C VAL A 20 15.22 15.67 -17.74
N GLU A 21 16.39 15.08 -17.97
CA GLU A 21 17.38 14.86 -16.91
C GLU A 21 18.32 16.05 -16.86
N VAL A 22 18.71 16.43 -15.64
CA VAL A 22 19.63 17.53 -15.39
C VAL A 22 20.85 16.96 -14.70
N TYR A 23 22.00 17.16 -15.33
CA TYR A 23 23.29 16.70 -14.85
C TYR A 23 23.99 17.85 -14.14
N GLY A 24 24.63 17.55 -13.01
CA GLY A 24 25.22 18.57 -12.17
C GLY A 24 26.04 18.03 -11.02
N GLU A 25 26.30 18.88 -10.05
CA GLU A 25 27.06 18.55 -8.85
C GLU A 25 26.35 19.00 -7.58
N ASN A 26 26.68 18.35 -6.48
CA ASN A 26 26.26 18.73 -5.13
C ASN A 26 24.74 18.78 -4.90
N PHE A 27 23.96 17.98 -5.64
CA PHE A 27 22.55 17.81 -5.31
C PHE A 27 22.38 17.10 -3.95
N PRO A 28 21.44 17.55 -3.10
CA PRO A 28 21.16 16.96 -1.79
C PRO A 28 20.57 15.56 -1.95
N TYR A 29 20.67 14.71 -0.93
CA TYR A 29 19.85 13.50 -0.89
C TYR A 29 18.37 13.85 -0.71
N ARG A 30 17.46 12.97 -1.14
CA ARG A 30 16.00 13.16 -0.97
C ARG A 30 15.58 13.36 0.50
N SER A 31 16.38 12.88 1.45
CA SER A 31 16.17 13.05 2.89
C SER A 31 16.71 14.38 3.45
N GLU A 32 17.36 15.21 2.64
CA GLU A 32 17.98 16.47 3.06
C GLU A 32 17.21 17.70 2.58
N GLY A 33 16.16 17.51 1.77
CA GLY A 33 15.30 18.56 1.26
C GLY A 33 14.76 18.27 -0.15
N ARG A 34 14.19 19.30 -0.77
CA ARG A 34 13.75 19.27 -2.17
C ARG A 34 14.59 20.17 -3.07
N VAL A 35 14.62 19.88 -4.36
CA VAL A 35 15.34 20.67 -5.36
C VAL A 35 14.36 21.23 -6.38
N VAL A 36 14.52 22.51 -6.69
CA VAL A 36 13.79 23.19 -7.78
C VAL A 36 14.78 23.65 -8.84
N LEU A 37 14.37 23.56 -10.10
CA LEU A 37 15.06 24.14 -11.25
C LEU A 37 14.44 25.50 -11.53
N ALA A 38 15.23 26.55 -11.42
CA ALA A 38 14.80 27.92 -11.73
C ALA A 38 15.26 28.27 -13.15
N PHE A 39 14.33 28.74 -13.98
CA PHE A 39 14.58 29.23 -15.33
C PHE A 39 14.36 30.74 -15.36
N GLN A 40 15.38 31.49 -15.79
CA GLN A 40 15.32 32.94 -15.92
C GLN A 40 15.75 33.39 -17.30
N GLY A 41 14.90 34.12 -18.02
CA GLY A 41 15.20 34.50 -19.40
C GLY A 41 13.99 35.03 -20.15
N ASN A 42 13.95 34.76 -21.45
CA ASN A 42 12.82 35.10 -22.31
C ASN A 42 12.39 33.89 -23.12
N PHE A 43 11.09 33.74 -23.33
CA PHE A 43 10.49 32.79 -24.26
C PHE A 43 9.98 33.54 -25.47
N GLU A 44 10.54 33.24 -26.65
CA GLU A 44 10.05 33.72 -27.93
C GLU A 44 9.13 32.65 -28.53
N ALA A 45 7.82 32.91 -28.52
CA ALA A 45 6.84 32.03 -29.11
C ALA A 45 6.96 32.02 -30.65
N ASP A 46 6.51 30.96 -31.30
CA ASP A 46 6.56 30.83 -32.77
C ASP A 46 5.71 31.90 -33.51
N ASP A 47 4.82 32.60 -32.81
CA ASP A 47 4.08 33.76 -33.34
C ASP A 47 4.85 35.09 -33.26
N GLY A 48 6.07 35.06 -32.72
CA GLY A 48 6.97 36.20 -32.53
C GLY A 48 6.74 37.00 -31.24
N SER A 49 5.80 36.59 -30.39
CA SER A 49 5.63 37.20 -29.06
C SER A 49 6.77 36.79 -28.12
N VAL A 50 7.20 37.72 -27.27
CA VAL A 50 8.30 37.51 -26.31
C VAL A 50 7.78 37.68 -24.90
N HIS A 51 8.07 36.71 -24.05
CA HIS A 51 7.61 36.65 -22.66
C HIS A 51 8.78 36.50 -21.70
N PRO A 52 8.91 37.37 -20.68
CA PRO A 52 9.93 37.17 -19.65
C PRO A 52 9.56 35.95 -18.80
N ILE A 53 10.57 35.13 -18.48
CA ILE A 53 10.42 33.90 -17.69
C ILE A 53 11.24 34.04 -16.42
N ASP A 54 10.59 33.75 -15.30
CA ASP A 54 11.17 33.60 -13.97
C ASP A 54 10.31 32.55 -13.25
N GLU A 55 10.54 31.27 -13.59
CA GLU A 55 9.69 30.15 -13.19
C GLU A 55 10.52 29.05 -12.53
N GLU A 56 9.93 28.37 -11.55
CA GLU A 56 10.56 27.29 -10.79
C GLU A 56 9.80 25.98 -10.97
N PHE A 57 10.54 24.90 -11.23
CA PHE A 57 10.00 23.56 -11.41
C PHE A 57 10.62 22.59 -10.42
N GLU A 58 9.78 21.88 -9.66
CA GLU A 58 10.28 20.83 -8.78
C GLU A 58 10.92 19.69 -9.59
N ALA A 59 12.09 19.26 -9.13
CA ALA A 59 12.85 18.18 -9.75
C ALA A 59 13.12 17.08 -8.73
N THR A 60 12.98 15.83 -9.18
CA THR A 60 13.25 14.67 -8.34
C THR A 60 14.75 14.37 -8.36
N VAL A 61 15.39 14.33 -7.20
CA VAL A 61 16.78 13.87 -7.09
C VAL A 61 16.85 12.37 -7.37
N ILE A 62 17.63 11.97 -8.38
CA ILE A 62 17.92 10.56 -8.67
C ILE A 62 19.18 10.15 -7.88
N ASP A 63 20.22 10.96 -7.98
CA ASP A 63 21.47 10.84 -7.23
C ASP A 63 22.13 12.23 -7.08
N ARG A 64 23.32 12.29 -6.48
CA ARG A 64 24.00 13.56 -6.18
C ARG A 64 24.48 14.34 -7.41
N GLY A 65 24.47 13.72 -8.59
CA GLY A 65 24.84 14.35 -9.87
C GLY A 65 23.71 14.40 -10.89
N THR A 66 22.52 13.87 -10.56
CA THR A 66 21.40 13.77 -11.50
C THR A 66 20.08 14.16 -10.85
N LEU A 67 19.42 15.17 -11.41
CA LEU A 67 18.02 15.48 -11.17
C LEU A 67 17.15 15.01 -12.34
N ARG A 68 15.88 14.80 -12.07
CA ARG A 68 14.87 14.48 -13.07
C ARG A 68 13.74 15.49 -12.99
N TRP A 69 13.59 16.28 -14.05
CA TRP A 69 12.36 17.03 -14.30
C TRP A 69 11.35 16.06 -14.93
N GLY A 70 10.49 15.50 -14.07
CA GLY A 70 9.71 14.29 -14.37
C GLY A 70 8.78 14.40 -15.57
N SER A 71 8.30 15.61 -15.88
CA SER A 71 7.47 15.86 -17.04
C SER A 71 7.59 17.32 -17.44
N PHE A 72 8.02 17.57 -18.68
CA PHE A 72 7.98 18.90 -19.28
C PHE A 72 6.52 19.32 -19.47
N GLY A 73 5.95 19.95 -18.44
CA GLY A 73 4.66 20.65 -18.50
C GLY A 73 3.48 19.81 -18.99
N PRO A 74 3.09 18.72 -18.29
CA PRO A 74 2.08 17.76 -18.78
C PRO A 74 0.74 18.41 -19.14
N TYR A 75 0.42 19.52 -18.47
CA TYR A 75 -0.84 20.25 -18.61
C TYR A 75 -0.65 21.72 -19.01
N ARG A 76 0.58 22.16 -19.28
CA ARG A 76 0.89 23.50 -19.82
C ARG A 76 2.33 23.58 -20.30
N VAL A 77 2.59 24.33 -21.37
CA VAL A 77 3.95 24.74 -21.74
C VAL A 77 4.55 25.60 -20.61
N PRO A 78 5.70 25.21 -20.04
CA PRO A 78 6.31 25.88 -18.89
C PRO A 78 6.69 27.36 -19.10
N PHE A 79 6.93 27.76 -20.35
CA PHE A 79 7.52 29.06 -20.69
C PHE A 79 6.53 30.05 -21.34
N GLY A 80 5.25 29.70 -21.49
CA GLY A 80 4.25 30.58 -22.10
C GLY A 80 3.26 31.12 -21.05
N PRO A 81 2.85 32.40 -21.10
CA PRO A 81 1.88 32.94 -20.15
C PRO A 81 0.51 32.24 -20.23
N SER A 82 0.14 31.76 -21.42
CA SER A 82 -1.06 30.96 -21.65
C SER A 82 -0.82 29.45 -21.56
N GLY A 83 0.43 29.02 -21.48
CA GLY A 83 0.79 27.61 -21.41
C GLY A 83 0.46 26.77 -22.66
N ASN A 84 0.20 27.39 -23.81
CA ASN A 84 -0.26 26.68 -25.03
C ASN A 84 0.42 27.16 -26.32
N GLN A 85 1.68 27.59 -26.24
CA GLN A 85 2.46 28.06 -27.38
C GLN A 85 3.77 27.28 -27.51
N THR A 86 4.15 26.94 -28.74
CA THR A 86 5.50 26.48 -29.08
C THR A 86 6.43 27.68 -29.26
N GLY A 87 7.74 27.48 -29.18
CA GLY A 87 8.71 28.56 -29.23
C GLY A 87 10.08 28.15 -28.71
N GLU A 88 10.92 29.13 -28.39
CA GLU A 88 12.26 28.93 -27.87
C GLU A 88 12.52 29.79 -26.64
N PHE A 89 12.96 29.16 -25.56
CA PHE A 89 13.43 29.82 -24.36
C PHE A 89 14.93 30.13 -24.51
N PHE A 90 15.32 31.36 -24.18
CA PHE A 90 16.72 31.80 -24.09
C PHE A 90 16.97 32.40 -22.72
N GLY A 91 17.90 31.83 -21.96
CA GLY A 91 18.18 32.32 -20.63
C GLY A 91 19.16 31.46 -19.87
N ILE A 92 19.01 31.47 -18.56
CA ILE A 92 19.78 30.66 -17.63
C ILE A 92 18.90 29.67 -16.89
N VAL A 93 19.48 28.52 -16.56
CA VAL A 93 18.91 27.53 -15.65
C VAL A 93 19.88 27.29 -14.50
N PHE A 94 19.35 27.21 -13.28
CA PHE A 94 20.13 26.84 -12.10
C PHE A 94 19.28 26.02 -11.14
N ALA A 95 19.94 25.28 -10.25
CA ALA A 95 19.28 24.52 -9.21
C ALA A 95 19.23 25.32 -7.90
N ARG A 96 18.13 25.17 -7.17
CA ARG A 96 17.97 25.69 -5.81
C ARG A 96 17.54 24.56 -4.91
N THR A 97 18.27 24.36 -3.82
CA THR A 97 17.93 23.39 -2.78
C THR A 97 17.17 24.10 -1.67
N ILE A 98 16.04 23.52 -1.26
CA ILE A 98 15.23 23.95 -0.12
C ILE A 98 15.28 22.82 0.90
N ALA A 99 16.05 23.04 1.97
CA ALA A 99 16.18 22.08 3.06
C ALA A 99 14.88 21.97 3.88
N ASP A 100 14.75 20.90 4.67
CA ASP A 100 13.57 20.67 5.52
C ASP A 100 13.34 21.77 6.58
N ASP A 101 14.40 22.48 6.98
CA ASP A 101 14.34 23.64 7.88
C ASP A 101 13.96 24.96 7.16
N GLY A 102 13.73 24.90 5.85
CA GLY A 102 13.42 26.04 4.99
C GLY A 102 14.63 26.82 4.47
N THR A 103 15.86 26.41 4.81
CA THR A 103 17.08 27.04 4.30
C THR A 103 17.19 26.85 2.80
N VAL A 104 17.42 27.95 2.09
CA VAL A 104 17.56 27.98 0.64
C VAL A 104 19.03 28.10 0.26
N THR A 105 19.54 27.18 -0.54
CA THR A 105 20.88 27.24 -1.15
C THR A 105 20.74 27.28 -2.67
N GLU A 106 21.21 28.34 -3.29
CA GLU A 106 21.16 28.55 -4.74
C GLU A 106 22.50 28.23 -5.39
N GLY A 107 22.46 27.67 -6.60
CA GLY A 107 23.65 27.48 -7.42
C GLY A 107 24.30 28.79 -7.83
N THR A 108 25.63 28.85 -7.77
CA THR A 108 26.40 30.07 -8.09
C THR A 108 26.79 30.19 -9.56
N GLU A 109 26.75 29.09 -10.30
CA GLU A 109 27.14 29.00 -11.71
C GLU A 109 25.91 28.60 -12.54
N PRO A 110 25.14 29.58 -13.05
CA PRO A 110 23.98 29.30 -13.88
C PRO A 110 24.40 28.78 -15.26
N LEU A 111 23.67 27.81 -15.79
CA LEU A 111 23.87 27.29 -17.14
C LEU A 111 23.07 28.13 -18.15
N GLU A 112 23.76 28.77 -19.10
CA GLU A 112 23.11 29.42 -20.24
C GLU A 112 22.52 28.37 -21.19
N VAL A 113 21.22 28.48 -21.50
CA VAL A 113 20.51 27.51 -22.35
C VAL A 113 19.63 28.20 -23.40
N SER A 114 19.56 27.55 -24.55
CA SER A 114 18.54 27.74 -25.58
C SER A 114 17.68 26.48 -25.57
N PHE A 115 16.40 26.59 -25.25
CA PHE A 115 15.52 25.43 -25.06
C PHE A 115 14.26 25.53 -25.92
N ARG A 116 14.13 24.63 -26.91
CA ARG A 116 13.02 24.67 -27.87
C ARG A 116 11.83 23.82 -27.42
N VAL A 117 10.65 24.43 -27.39
CA VAL A 117 9.36 23.73 -27.19
C VAL A 117 8.88 23.21 -28.54
N LYS A 118 8.90 21.88 -28.70
CA LYS A 118 8.47 21.19 -29.92
C LYS A 118 6.95 21.11 -30.03
N PRO A 119 6.41 20.91 -31.25
CA PRO A 119 5.02 20.52 -31.43
C PRO A 119 4.65 19.32 -30.53
N SER A 120 3.46 19.38 -29.93
CA SER A 120 3.05 18.43 -28.89
C SER A 120 1.54 18.40 -28.69
N LEU A 121 1.09 17.48 -27.85
CA LEU A 121 -0.31 17.34 -27.44
C LEU A 121 -0.45 17.85 -26.00
N LEU A 122 -1.34 18.83 -25.80
CA LEU A 122 -1.62 19.44 -24.51
C LEU A 122 -2.96 18.96 -23.98
N VAL A 123 -2.98 18.39 -22.77
CA VAL A 123 -4.21 17.98 -22.09
C VAL A 123 -4.75 19.17 -21.29
N HIS A 124 -5.90 19.72 -21.70
CA HIS A 124 -6.57 20.83 -21.03
C HIS A 124 -7.50 20.37 -19.92
N GLU A 125 -8.21 19.27 -20.18
CA GLU A 125 -9.17 18.72 -19.22
C GLU A 125 -8.99 17.21 -19.15
N LEU A 126 -9.02 16.70 -17.92
CA LEU A 126 -9.24 15.29 -17.62
C LEU A 126 -10.01 15.28 -16.31
N GLN A 127 -11.32 15.04 -16.35
CA GLN A 127 -12.16 15.14 -15.17
C GLN A 127 -13.42 14.29 -15.31
N PRO A 128 -14.03 13.81 -14.21
CA PRO A 128 -15.30 13.11 -14.30
C PRO A 128 -16.39 14.01 -14.88
N LEU A 129 -17.34 13.41 -15.61
CA LEU A 129 -18.49 14.14 -16.17
C LEU A 129 -19.37 14.81 -15.09
N SER A 130 -19.34 14.27 -13.87
CA SER A 130 -20.08 14.78 -12.73
C SER A 130 -19.36 15.91 -11.97
N ALA A 131 -18.14 16.27 -12.35
CA ALA A 131 -17.29 17.19 -11.61
C ALA A 131 -16.77 18.34 -12.49
N ASN A 132 -16.32 19.42 -11.84
CA ASN A 132 -15.52 20.46 -12.47
C ASN A 132 -14.30 20.74 -11.59
N CYS A 133 -13.17 20.16 -11.97
CA CYS A 133 -11.94 20.14 -11.19
C CYS A 133 -11.04 21.35 -11.43
N GLY A 134 -11.32 22.16 -12.46
CA GLY A 134 -10.53 23.35 -12.82
C GLY A 134 -9.15 23.05 -13.43
N ALA A 135 -8.66 21.82 -13.32
CA ALA A 135 -7.46 21.29 -13.95
C ALA A 135 -7.63 19.79 -14.22
N PRO A 136 -6.80 19.20 -15.10
CA PRO A 136 -6.70 17.74 -15.25
C PRO A 136 -6.45 17.04 -13.92
N VAL A 137 -7.20 15.98 -13.63
CA VAL A 137 -7.00 15.19 -12.40
C VAL A 137 -5.68 14.44 -12.44
N GLU A 138 -4.99 14.40 -11.31
CA GLU A 138 -3.77 13.60 -11.12
C GLU A 138 -4.08 12.13 -10.78
N ARG A 139 -5.27 11.89 -10.23
CA ARG A 139 -5.78 10.57 -9.85
C ARG A 139 -7.17 10.37 -10.43
N ALA A 140 -7.40 9.22 -11.05
CA ALA A 140 -8.70 8.81 -11.53
C ALA A 140 -9.40 7.90 -10.52
N LEU A 141 -10.72 7.79 -10.65
CA LEU A 141 -11.57 6.87 -9.92
C LEU A 141 -12.02 5.77 -10.86
N GLY A 142 -11.85 4.51 -10.43
CA GLY A 142 -12.37 3.36 -11.17
C GLY A 142 -13.90 3.44 -11.34
N GLY A 143 -14.39 3.06 -12.51
CA GLY A 143 -15.81 3.02 -12.86
C GLY A 143 -16.43 4.37 -13.22
N ALA A 144 -15.76 5.48 -12.94
CA ALA A 144 -16.27 6.81 -13.29
C ALA A 144 -16.06 7.13 -14.78
N SER A 145 -17.05 7.79 -15.38
CA SER A 145 -16.94 8.36 -16.72
C SER A 145 -16.22 9.71 -16.70
N TYR A 146 -15.24 9.86 -17.57
CA TYR A 146 -14.42 11.05 -17.71
C TYR A 146 -14.68 11.76 -19.04
N ARG A 147 -14.48 13.08 -19.06
CA ARG A 147 -14.17 13.82 -20.28
C ARG A 147 -12.69 14.14 -20.35
N LEU A 148 -12.15 14.12 -21.56
CA LEU A 148 -10.78 14.48 -21.87
C LEU A 148 -10.80 15.48 -23.03
N ARG A 149 -10.13 16.62 -22.85
CA ARG A 149 -9.94 17.64 -23.88
C ARG A 149 -8.47 17.83 -24.20
N VAL A 150 -8.12 17.72 -25.47
CA VAL A 150 -6.73 17.82 -25.95
C VAL A 150 -6.60 18.91 -27.01
N GLU A 151 -5.45 19.57 -27.03
CA GLU A 151 -5.05 20.51 -28.07
C GLU A 151 -3.74 20.05 -28.76
N ALA A 152 -3.75 20.05 -30.09
CA ALA A 152 -2.55 19.95 -30.90
C ALA A 152 -1.83 21.31 -30.97
N LEU A 153 -0.62 21.38 -30.40
CA LEU A 153 0.22 22.57 -30.36
C LEU A 153 1.26 22.53 -31.50
N GLY A 154 1.28 23.58 -32.32
CA GLY A 154 2.29 23.73 -33.38
C GLY A 154 2.07 22.86 -34.64
N PHE A 155 0.92 22.18 -34.76
CA PHE A 155 0.56 21.42 -35.98
C PHE A 155 -0.96 21.32 -36.17
N ASN A 156 -1.39 20.94 -37.39
CA ASN A 156 -2.78 20.71 -37.74
C ASN A 156 -3.08 19.20 -37.82
N PRO A 157 -3.85 18.63 -36.88
CA PRO A 157 -4.14 17.20 -36.85
C PRO A 157 -5.18 16.81 -37.90
N THR A 158 -5.10 15.57 -38.37
CA THR A 158 -6.07 14.90 -39.25
C THR A 158 -6.82 13.78 -38.53
N SER A 159 -6.23 13.20 -37.48
CA SER A 159 -6.89 12.23 -36.61
C SER A 159 -6.29 12.25 -35.22
N PHE A 160 -7.12 11.89 -34.23
CA PHE A 160 -6.71 11.62 -32.85
C PHE A 160 -6.96 10.16 -32.50
N THR A 161 -6.11 9.59 -31.64
CA THR A 161 -6.26 8.27 -31.05
C THR A 161 -5.95 8.35 -29.56
N TYR A 162 -6.89 7.89 -28.75
CA TYR A 162 -6.79 7.82 -27.30
C TYR A 162 -6.66 6.36 -26.90
N THR A 163 -5.72 6.06 -26.02
CA THR A 163 -5.54 4.71 -25.48
C THR A 163 -5.36 4.76 -23.98
N ILE A 164 -6.23 4.07 -23.23
CA ILE A 164 -6.02 3.80 -21.81
C ILE A 164 -5.54 2.35 -21.70
N SER A 165 -4.40 2.15 -21.06
CA SER A 165 -3.89 0.81 -20.75
C SER A 165 -3.55 0.73 -19.26
N ALA A 166 -3.70 -0.44 -18.66
CA ALA A 166 -3.42 -0.68 -17.25
C ALA A 166 -2.42 -1.85 -17.12
N PRO A 167 -1.11 -1.61 -17.34
CA PRO A 167 -0.10 -2.65 -17.27
C PRO A 167 -0.13 -3.37 -15.91
N GLY A 168 -0.05 -4.70 -15.93
CA GLY A 168 -0.10 -5.52 -14.71
C GLY A 168 -1.51 -5.90 -14.26
N THR A 169 -2.55 -5.44 -14.96
CA THR A 169 -3.93 -5.91 -14.78
C THR A 169 -4.36 -6.81 -15.93
N THR A 170 -5.48 -7.52 -15.79
CA THR A 170 -6.11 -8.30 -16.88
C THR A 170 -7.05 -7.47 -17.74
N LEU A 171 -7.06 -6.14 -17.58
CA LEU A 171 -7.98 -5.23 -18.26
C LEU A 171 -7.56 -5.02 -19.71
N GLU A 172 -8.51 -5.15 -20.64
CA GLU A 172 -8.25 -4.84 -22.04
C GLU A 172 -8.05 -3.32 -22.24
N PRO A 173 -7.08 -2.89 -23.07
CA PRO A 173 -6.90 -1.47 -23.34
C PRO A 173 -8.12 -0.87 -24.04
N LEU A 174 -8.60 0.28 -23.53
CA LEU A 174 -9.61 1.08 -24.22
C LEU A 174 -8.92 1.90 -25.30
N SER A 175 -9.39 1.80 -26.55
CA SER A 175 -8.86 2.59 -27.66
C SER A 175 -9.97 3.28 -28.44
N ILE A 176 -9.92 4.61 -28.52
CA ILE A 176 -10.90 5.43 -29.25
C ILE A 176 -10.14 6.20 -30.34
N ARG A 177 -10.64 6.15 -31.58
CA ARG A 177 -10.03 6.85 -32.72
C ARG A 177 -11.08 7.55 -33.56
N HIS A 178 -10.81 8.79 -33.94
CA HIS A 178 -11.65 9.54 -34.87
C HIS A 178 -10.87 10.58 -35.69
N ALA A 179 -11.53 11.10 -36.72
CA ALA A 179 -11.00 12.18 -37.54
C ALA A 179 -11.01 13.49 -36.76
N ALA A 180 -9.95 14.28 -36.90
CA ALA A 180 -9.85 15.59 -36.27
C ALA A 180 -10.74 16.61 -37.01
N THR A 181 -11.45 17.45 -36.26
CA THR A 181 -12.24 18.56 -36.81
C THR A 181 -11.53 19.92 -36.71
N GLY A 182 -10.46 19.98 -35.92
CA GLY A 182 -9.63 21.17 -35.71
C GLY A 182 -8.44 20.84 -34.81
N ARG A 183 -7.82 21.87 -34.23
CA ARG A 183 -6.70 21.71 -33.27
C ARG A 183 -7.12 21.15 -31.92
N PHE A 184 -8.38 21.34 -31.53
CA PHE A 184 -8.96 20.80 -30.31
C PHE A 184 -9.75 19.54 -30.62
N ASP A 185 -9.77 18.63 -29.66
CA ASP A 185 -10.54 17.40 -29.71
C ASP A 185 -11.00 17.02 -28.31
N ASP A 186 -12.22 16.49 -28.23
CA ASP A 186 -12.92 16.16 -26.99
C ASP A 186 -13.40 14.70 -27.08
N VAL A 187 -13.14 13.91 -26.03
CA VAL A 187 -13.60 12.52 -25.90
C VAL A 187 -14.23 12.29 -24.54
N GLY A 188 -15.18 11.36 -24.45
CA GLY A 188 -15.79 10.96 -23.18
C GLY A 188 -17.06 11.71 -22.79
N GLU A 189 -17.48 12.74 -23.54
CA GLU A 189 -18.72 13.50 -23.30
C GLU A 189 -19.99 12.62 -23.22
N HIS A 190 -19.97 11.43 -23.83
CA HIS A 190 -21.07 10.47 -23.81
C HIS A 190 -20.91 9.36 -22.76
N GLY A 191 -19.90 9.47 -21.91
CA GLY A 191 -19.59 8.48 -20.87
C GLY A 191 -18.85 7.25 -21.36
N ASP A 192 -18.28 7.27 -22.57
CA ASP A 192 -17.55 6.16 -23.18
C ASP A 192 -16.06 6.11 -22.81
N PHE A 193 -15.55 7.16 -22.15
CA PHE A 193 -14.18 7.23 -21.66
C PHE A 193 -14.15 6.93 -20.15
N ILE A 194 -13.96 5.66 -19.80
CA ILE A 194 -14.05 5.14 -18.42
C ILE A 194 -12.72 4.48 -18.04
N PHE A 195 -12.24 4.74 -16.82
CA PHE A 195 -11.22 3.90 -16.20
C PHE A 195 -11.89 2.69 -15.58
N ALA A 196 -11.40 1.49 -15.86
CA ALA A 196 -11.95 0.27 -15.30
C ALA A 196 -11.90 0.26 -13.76
N ASP A 197 -12.78 -0.55 -13.16
CA ASP A 197 -12.80 -0.71 -11.72
C ASP A 197 -11.47 -1.27 -11.20
N VAL A 198 -11.07 -0.82 -10.02
CA VAL A 198 -9.88 -1.33 -9.34
C VAL A 198 -10.14 -2.77 -8.89
N PRO A 199 -9.36 -3.77 -9.35
CA PRO A 199 -9.54 -5.17 -8.94
C PRO A 199 -9.52 -5.35 -7.42
N GLU A 200 -10.31 -6.30 -6.89
CA GLU A 200 -10.51 -6.48 -5.44
C GLU A 200 -9.22 -6.71 -4.65
N ASP A 201 -8.22 -7.34 -5.28
CA ASP A 201 -6.94 -7.77 -4.70
C ASP A 201 -5.86 -6.68 -4.67
N VAL A 202 -6.10 -5.52 -5.29
CA VAL A 202 -5.16 -4.38 -5.27
C VAL A 202 -5.86 -3.12 -4.75
N LEU A 203 -5.09 -2.24 -4.08
CA LEU A 203 -5.64 -0.98 -3.55
C LEU A 203 -5.92 0.03 -4.66
N SER A 204 -5.02 0.11 -5.63
CA SER A 204 -5.09 0.96 -6.81
C SER A 204 -4.28 0.32 -7.94
N TYR A 205 -4.39 0.85 -9.16
CA TYR A 205 -3.52 0.45 -10.25
C TYR A 205 -3.06 1.68 -11.07
N GLY A 206 -1.89 1.58 -11.69
CA GLY A 206 -1.40 2.61 -12.60
C GLY A 206 -1.96 2.42 -14.00
N ALA A 207 -2.62 3.45 -14.53
CA ALA A 207 -3.03 3.53 -15.93
C ALA A 207 -2.06 4.40 -16.74
N ILE A 208 -1.87 4.07 -18.01
CA ILE A 208 -1.17 4.90 -18.98
C ILE A 208 -2.21 5.40 -19.98
N LEU A 209 -2.45 6.71 -19.95
CA LEU A 209 -3.22 7.43 -20.95
C LEU A 209 -2.27 7.90 -22.05
N THR A 210 -2.41 7.33 -23.24
CA THR A 210 -1.68 7.78 -24.44
C THR A 210 -2.63 8.54 -25.34
N VAL A 211 -2.24 9.74 -25.74
CA VAL A 211 -2.89 10.51 -26.79
C VAL A 211 -1.96 10.58 -27.99
N GLN A 212 -2.47 10.23 -29.16
CA GLN A 212 -1.74 10.30 -30.42
C GLN A 212 -2.51 11.15 -31.42
N ALA A 213 -1.79 11.92 -32.23
CA ALA A 213 -2.36 12.65 -33.34
C ALA A 213 -1.47 12.53 -34.58
N THR A 214 -2.09 12.50 -35.75
CA THR A 214 -1.38 12.52 -37.04
C THR A 214 -1.64 13.83 -37.75
N ASP A 215 -0.62 14.51 -38.27
CA ASP A 215 -0.80 15.76 -39.03
C ASP A 215 -1.14 15.53 -40.52
N THR A 216 -1.24 16.61 -41.29
CA THR A 216 -1.52 16.58 -42.74
C THR A 216 -0.39 15.98 -43.58
N GLU A 217 0.83 15.91 -43.04
CA GLU A 217 1.99 15.29 -43.69
C GLU A 217 2.15 13.81 -43.32
N GLY A 218 1.27 13.28 -42.44
CA GLY A 218 1.34 11.92 -41.95
C GLY A 218 2.32 11.73 -40.78
N ARG A 219 2.84 12.81 -40.17
CA ARG A 219 3.71 12.71 -38.99
C ARG A 219 2.86 12.46 -37.74
N GLY A 220 3.28 11.49 -36.93
CA GLY A 220 2.65 11.16 -35.66
C GLY A 220 3.27 11.92 -34.48
N TYR A 221 2.42 12.44 -33.62
CA TYR A 221 2.77 13.03 -32.33
C TYR A 221 2.08 12.21 -31.24
N ALA A 222 2.79 11.93 -30.16
CA ALA A 222 2.24 11.18 -29.04
C ALA A 222 2.65 11.84 -27.73
N SER A 223 1.74 11.82 -26.76
CA SER A 223 2.03 12.15 -25.38
C SER A 223 1.40 11.08 -24.49
N ALA A 224 2.11 10.67 -23.46
CA ALA A 224 1.70 9.60 -22.56
C ALA A 224 1.83 10.06 -21.12
N PHE A 225 0.81 9.78 -20.32
CA PHE A 225 0.72 10.22 -18.93
C PHE A 225 0.36 9.01 -18.07
N SER A 226 1.05 8.85 -16.94
CA SER A 226 0.66 7.90 -15.91
C SER A 226 -0.39 8.53 -15.01
N ILE A 227 -1.47 7.81 -14.74
CA ILE A 227 -2.54 8.21 -13.83
C ILE A 227 -2.80 7.05 -12.89
N ASP A 228 -2.81 7.30 -11.58
CA ASP A 228 -3.22 6.28 -10.62
C ASP A 228 -4.74 6.23 -10.56
N VAL A 229 -5.28 5.01 -10.69
CA VAL A 229 -6.72 4.74 -10.61
C VAL A 229 -7.02 4.14 -9.25
N HIS A 230 -7.84 4.86 -8.49
CA HIS A 230 -8.17 4.60 -7.10
C HIS A 230 -9.63 4.19 -6.94
N ARG A 231 -9.93 3.56 -5.81
CA ARG A 231 -11.32 3.43 -5.36
C ARG A 231 -11.75 4.73 -4.70
N PRO A 232 -13.05 5.08 -4.68
CA PRO A 232 -13.54 6.24 -3.92
C PRO A 232 -13.16 6.19 -2.44
N LEU A 233 -13.05 4.98 -1.86
CA LEU A 233 -12.63 4.70 -0.50
C LEU A 233 -11.52 3.65 -0.49
N GLU A 234 -10.44 3.94 0.23
CA GLU A 234 -9.30 3.04 0.37
C GLU A 234 -8.89 2.91 1.83
N PHE A 235 -8.61 1.68 2.24
CA PHE A 235 -8.06 1.37 3.55
C PHE A 235 -6.55 1.21 3.46
N PHE A 236 -5.82 2.01 4.22
CA PHE A 236 -4.36 1.92 4.32
C PHE A 236 -3.95 1.39 5.69
N TYR A 237 -3.15 0.33 5.68
CA TYR A 237 -2.54 -0.24 6.88
C TYR A 237 -1.03 -0.33 6.67
N ASN A 238 -0.26 0.23 7.61
CA ASN A 238 1.20 0.28 7.53
C ASN A 238 1.90 -1.03 7.89
N GLY A 239 1.15 -2.11 8.20
CA GLY A 239 1.72 -3.39 8.60
C GLY A 239 2.14 -3.47 10.07
N ASN A 240 2.22 -2.34 10.78
CA ASN A 240 2.82 -2.28 12.10
C ASN A 240 1.84 -2.74 13.19
N VAL A 241 2.28 -3.73 13.97
CA VAL A 241 1.63 -4.16 15.20
C VAL A 241 2.38 -3.54 16.37
N THR A 242 1.65 -2.85 17.25
CA THR A 242 2.21 -2.22 18.46
C THR A 242 1.57 -2.81 19.69
N VAL A 243 2.32 -2.90 20.80
CA VAL A 243 1.73 -3.25 22.10
C VAL A 243 1.01 -2.01 22.63
N ALA A 244 -0.30 -2.11 22.81
CA ALA A 244 -1.15 -1.05 23.34
C ALA A 244 -1.31 -1.14 24.86
N GLU A 245 -1.32 -2.36 25.40
CA GLU A 245 -1.50 -2.59 26.85
C GLU A 245 -0.80 -3.88 27.27
N VAL A 246 -0.15 -3.83 28.43
CA VAL A 246 0.42 -4.96 29.14
C VAL A 246 -0.39 -5.12 30.42
N MET A 247 -1.14 -6.21 30.58
CA MET A 247 -1.94 -6.42 31.79
C MET A 247 -1.09 -6.91 32.96
N ALA A 248 -1.58 -6.80 34.20
CA ALA A 248 -0.89 -7.38 35.35
C ALA A 248 -0.82 -8.92 35.23
N PRO A 249 0.33 -9.54 35.53
CA PRO A 249 0.42 -11.00 35.59
C PRO A 249 -0.56 -11.57 36.62
N ALA A 250 -1.45 -12.46 36.17
CA ALA A 250 -2.43 -13.13 37.02
C ALA A 250 -1.98 -14.58 37.30
N PRO A 251 -1.96 -15.03 38.56
CA PRO A 251 -1.66 -16.42 38.87
C PRO A 251 -2.81 -17.31 38.39
N VAL A 252 -2.51 -18.29 37.55
CA VAL A 252 -3.49 -19.25 36.98
C VAL A 252 -3.40 -20.64 37.61
N SER A 253 -2.52 -20.80 38.60
CA SER A 253 -2.39 -22.03 39.38
C SER A 253 -2.18 -21.72 40.86
N ALA A 254 -2.52 -22.68 41.72
CA ALA A 254 -2.09 -22.65 43.12
C ALA A 254 -0.60 -22.98 43.24
N CYS A 255 -0.03 -22.86 44.43
CA CYS A 255 1.36 -23.26 44.66
C CYS A 255 1.56 -24.77 44.50
N ILE A 256 2.43 -25.13 43.57
CA ILE A 256 2.77 -26.52 43.27
C ILE A 256 4.13 -26.82 43.91
N PRO A 257 4.21 -27.70 44.92
CA PRO A 257 5.49 -28.09 45.50
C PRO A 257 6.29 -28.95 44.51
N GLY A 258 7.59 -28.69 44.39
CA GLY A 258 8.52 -29.47 43.56
C GLY A 258 8.87 -30.83 44.15
N GLY A 259 8.55 -31.09 45.43
CA GLY A 259 8.88 -32.34 46.11
C GLY A 259 10.38 -32.54 46.32
N ILE A 260 10.79 -33.78 46.57
CA ILE A 260 12.19 -34.12 46.89
C ILE A 260 13.07 -34.26 45.63
N ASN A 261 12.46 -34.62 44.49
CA ASN A 261 13.18 -34.90 43.24
C ASN A 261 12.92 -33.88 42.12
N GLY A 262 12.21 -32.79 42.42
CA GLY A 262 11.63 -31.93 41.40
C GLY A 262 10.38 -32.56 40.77
N ARG A 263 9.65 -31.75 40.02
CA ARG A 263 8.39 -32.14 39.37
C ARG A 263 8.22 -31.37 38.07
N SER A 264 7.86 -32.06 36.98
CA SER A 264 7.30 -31.38 35.81
C SER A 264 5.84 -31.03 36.07
N ALA A 265 5.46 -29.82 35.70
CA ALA A 265 4.09 -29.35 35.76
C ALA A 265 3.72 -28.82 34.39
N SER A 266 2.58 -29.25 33.88
CA SER A 266 1.98 -28.75 32.65
C SER A 266 0.75 -27.95 32.99
N TYR A 267 0.60 -26.81 32.34
CA TYR A 267 -0.57 -25.97 32.35
C TYR A 267 -1.07 -25.83 30.92
N SER A 268 -2.35 -26.13 30.69
CA SER A 268 -2.98 -25.92 29.39
C SER A 268 -4.29 -25.21 29.60
N GLU A 269 -4.51 -24.13 28.85
CA GLU A 269 -5.77 -23.41 28.84
C GLU A 269 -6.22 -23.23 27.39
N SER A 270 -7.52 -23.40 27.18
CA SER A 270 -8.20 -23.00 25.95
C SER A 270 -9.02 -21.77 26.27
N MET A 271 -8.69 -20.64 25.64
CA MET A 271 -9.49 -19.43 25.74
C MET A 271 -10.26 -19.25 24.43
N SER A 272 -11.58 -19.15 24.54
CA SER A 272 -12.43 -18.70 23.44
C SER A 272 -12.64 -17.21 23.62
N GLU A 273 -12.16 -16.42 22.66
CA GLU A 273 -12.29 -14.97 22.69
C GLU A 273 -13.20 -14.54 21.53
N THR A 274 -14.35 -13.98 21.89
CA THR A 274 -15.23 -13.29 20.92
C THR A 274 -14.72 -11.86 20.78
N ARG A 275 -14.28 -11.52 19.57
CA ARG A 275 -13.80 -10.19 19.19
C ARG A 275 -14.93 -9.48 18.47
N ASP A 276 -15.33 -8.32 18.97
CA ASP A 276 -16.20 -7.40 18.25
C ASP A 276 -15.35 -6.25 17.71
N ARG A 277 -15.19 -6.17 16.39
CA ARG A 277 -14.54 -5.04 15.71
C ARG A 277 -15.66 -4.18 15.14
N SER A 278 -15.86 -2.97 15.65
CA SER A 278 -16.81 -2.03 15.08
C SER A 278 -16.07 -0.82 14.52
N MET A 279 -16.42 -0.46 13.29
CA MET A 279 -15.93 0.69 12.55
C MET A 279 -17.15 1.51 12.14
N SER A 280 -17.24 2.74 12.64
CA SER A 280 -18.25 3.69 12.18
C SER A 280 -17.55 4.82 11.45
N VAL A 281 -17.81 4.95 10.16
CA VAL A 281 -17.36 6.08 9.36
C VAL A 281 -18.58 6.83 8.86
N SER A 282 -18.69 8.10 9.27
CA SER A 282 -19.68 9.02 8.71
C SER A 282 -18.98 9.83 7.62
N TRP A 283 -19.34 9.58 6.36
CA TRP A 283 -18.79 10.32 5.24
C TRP A 283 -19.92 10.73 4.31
N ASP A 284 -20.14 12.04 4.20
CA ASP A 284 -21.18 12.63 3.37
C ASP A 284 -20.59 13.11 2.05
N GLU A 285 -20.79 12.33 1.00
CA GLU A 285 -20.57 12.76 -0.37
C GLU A 285 -21.72 12.22 -1.23
N SER A 286 -22.69 13.09 -1.49
CA SER A 286 -23.93 12.76 -2.22
C SER A 286 -23.72 12.23 -3.65
N TRP A 287 -22.49 12.26 -4.18
CA TRP A 287 -22.20 11.69 -5.50
C TRP A 287 -21.94 10.18 -5.46
N LEU A 288 -21.52 9.63 -4.31
CA LEU A 288 -21.30 8.19 -4.15
C LEU A 288 -22.57 7.39 -4.31
N SER A 289 -23.73 7.96 -3.95
CA SER A 289 -25.02 7.28 -4.08
C SER A 289 -25.37 6.89 -5.52
N SER A 290 -24.65 7.44 -6.52
CA SER A 290 -24.73 7.03 -7.94
C SER A 290 -23.76 5.90 -8.32
N HIS A 291 -22.73 5.67 -7.50
CA HIS A 291 -21.66 4.70 -7.69
C HIS A 291 -21.71 3.52 -6.70
N THR A 292 -22.65 3.50 -5.75
CA THR A 292 -22.90 2.35 -4.87
C THR A 292 -23.49 1.18 -5.67
N VAL A 293 -22.65 0.50 -6.44
CA VAL A 293 -22.90 -0.89 -6.82
C VAL A 293 -22.63 -1.69 -5.56
N GLY A 294 -23.64 -2.37 -5.03
CA GLY A 294 -23.53 -3.20 -3.84
C GLY A 294 -22.52 -4.33 -4.05
N SER A 295 -21.26 -4.07 -3.72
CA SER A 295 -20.19 -5.06 -3.70
C SER A 295 -20.03 -5.55 -2.27
N ALA A 296 -20.90 -6.48 -1.88
CA ALA A 296 -20.65 -7.34 -0.73
C ALA A 296 -19.68 -8.45 -1.19
N SER A 297 -18.37 -8.18 -1.19
CA SER A 297 -17.34 -9.19 -1.42
C SER A 297 -16.95 -9.82 -0.09
N ALA A 298 -17.52 -10.99 0.22
CA ALA A 298 -17.14 -11.79 1.38
C ALA A 298 -15.88 -12.61 1.03
N ASN A 299 -14.70 -12.10 1.38
CA ASN A 299 -13.46 -12.87 1.32
C ASN A 299 -13.08 -13.37 2.72
N THR A 300 -13.40 -14.64 2.98
CA THR A 300 -12.96 -15.35 4.19
C THR A 300 -11.56 -15.92 3.95
N VAL A 301 -10.53 -15.39 4.63
CA VAL A 301 -9.20 -16.01 4.65
C VAL A 301 -9.15 -16.99 5.83
N GLY A 302 -9.55 -18.23 5.57
CA GLY A 302 -9.41 -19.34 6.51
C GLY A 302 -8.01 -19.95 6.43
N LEU A 303 -7.20 -19.78 7.48
CA LEU A 303 -6.03 -20.63 7.72
C LEU A 303 -6.49 -21.83 8.54
N SER A 304 -6.55 -23.02 7.93
CA SER A 304 -6.81 -24.27 8.64
C SER A 304 -5.52 -25.10 8.69
N GLU A 305 -4.94 -25.24 9.88
CA GLU A 305 -3.98 -26.31 10.18
C GLU A 305 -4.60 -27.24 11.23
N SER A 306 -4.45 -28.55 11.01
CA SER A 306 -4.79 -29.59 11.99
C SER A 306 -3.55 -30.41 12.29
N ASN A 307 -3.29 -30.75 13.56
CA ASN A 307 -2.94 -32.11 13.96
C ASN A 307 -2.70 -32.32 15.48
N GLY A 308 -3.19 -33.47 15.96
CA GLY A 308 -2.41 -34.49 16.67
C GLY A 308 -1.95 -34.25 18.11
N VAL A 309 -2.73 -34.76 19.08
CA VAL A 309 -2.29 -34.98 20.46
C VAL A 309 -1.69 -36.39 20.60
N GLY A 310 -0.47 -36.51 21.12
CA GLY A 310 0.16 -37.79 21.49
C GLY A 310 0.59 -37.80 22.96
N PHE A 311 0.26 -38.88 23.67
CA PHE A 311 0.80 -39.17 25.01
C PHE A 311 1.90 -40.23 24.89
N ALA A 312 2.98 -40.07 25.63
CA ALA A 312 3.94 -41.14 25.89
C ALA A 312 3.97 -41.42 27.39
N THR A 313 3.54 -42.61 27.79
CA THR A 313 3.91 -43.19 29.08
C THR A 313 5.06 -44.16 28.84
N THR A 314 5.90 -44.34 29.86
CA THR A 314 6.98 -45.33 29.89
C THR A 314 6.38 -46.74 29.94
N ASP A 315 5.85 -47.19 28.81
CA ASP A 315 5.78 -48.57 28.32
C ASP A 315 5.09 -48.52 26.96
N GLY A 316 5.78 -49.06 25.95
CA GLY A 316 5.51 -48.77 24.54
C GLY A 316 4.20 -49.34 24.02
N GLU A 317 3.45 -48.48 23.33
CA GLU A 317 2.78 -48.72 22.04
C GLU A 317 2.16 -47.39 21.58
N ALA A 318 2.52 -46.92 20.39
CA ALA A 318 1.97 -45.70 19.80
C ALA A 318 1.05 -46.05 18.64
N PHE A 319 -0.23 -45.69 18.76
CA PHE A 319 -1.17 -45.69 17.65
C PHE A 319 -1.03 -44.37 16.87
N ARG A 320 -0.88 -44.45 15.54
CA ARG A 320 -0.85 -43.28 14.64
C ARG A 320 -1.96 -43.40 13.61
N TRP A 321 -2.71 -42.31 13.45
CA TRP A 321 -3.66 -42.11 12.34
C TRP A 321 -3.17 -40.94 11.50
N ASN A 322 -3.12 -41.12 10.18
CA ASN A 322 -2.85 -40.07 9.20
C ASN A 322 -4.07 -39.94 8.29
N VAL A 323 -4.61 -38.74 8.13
CA VAL A 323 -5.44 -38.37 6.99
C VAL A 323 -5.06 -36.96 6.57
N GLY A 324 -4.62 -36.81 5.32
CA GLY A 324 -4.45 -35.54 4.63
C GLY A 324 -5.32 -35.49 3.38
N GLY A 325 -5.71 -34.29 2.97
CA GLY A 325 -6.36 -34.02 1.69
C GLY A 325 -6.21 -32.55 1.30
N GLU A 326 -5.35 -32.29 0.31
CA GLU A 326 -5.20 -31.03 -0.43
C GLU A 326 -6.39 -30.81 -1.40
N VAL A 327 -6.70 -29.53 -1.68
CA VAL A 327 -7.38 -29.13 -2.92
C VAL A 327 -6.49 -28.11 -3.64
N GLY A 328 -5.63 -28.62 -4.53
CA GLY A 328 -4.97 -27.83 -5.58
C GLY A 328 -5.60 -28.18 -6.92
N GLY A 329 -6.20 -27.19 -7.59
CA GLY A 329 -6.65 -27.32 -8.97
C GLY A 329 -5.50 -27.01 -9.94
N THR A 330 -5.21 -27.92 -10.87
CA THR A 330 -4.36 -27.62 -12.04
C THR A 330 -5.22 -27.70 -13.31
N ILE A 331 -5.15 -26.64 -14.12
CA ILE A 331 -5.78 -26.55 -15.45
C ILE A 331 -4.85 -27.23 -16.45
N GLY A 332 -5.40 -28.16 -17.24
CA GLY A 332 -4.70 -28.81 -18.34
C GLY A 332 -4.81 -28.01 -19.64
N ILE A 333 -3.69 -27.85 -20.36
CA ILE A 333 -3.67 -27.56 -21.79
C ILE A 333 -2.68 -28.54 -22.43
N GLY A 334 -3.09 -29.20 -23.52
CA GLY A 334 -2.52 -30.47 -23.99
C GLY A 334 -1.24 -30.43 -24.84
N LYS A 335 -0.58 -31.60 -24.84
CA LYS A 335 0.35 -32.24 -25.82
C LYS A 335 1.61 -31.44 -26.19
N LEU A 336 2.85 -31.92 -26.01
CA LEU A 336 3.44 -33.20 -26.42
C LEU A 336 4.84 -33.33 -25.77
N ALA A 337 5.32 -34.58 -25.64
CA ALA A 337 6.66 -35.02 -25.19
C ALA A 337 6.80 -35.39 -23.70
N SER A 338 6.64 -36.70 -23.50
CA SER A 338 6.89 -37.51 -22.31
C SER A 338 8.37 -37.64 -21.96
N LEU A 339 8.68 -37.59 -20.67
CA LEU A 339 9.73 -38.42 -20.08
C LEU A 339 9.21 -39.02 -18.77
N ALA A 340 8.90 -40.31 -18.82
CA ALA A 340 8.40 -41.08 -17.69
C ALA A 340 9.60 -41.62 -16.89
N VAL A 341 9.73 -41.19 -15.64
CA VAL A 341 10.46 -41.93 -14.61
C VAL A 341 9.42 -42.49 -13.66
N LYS A 342 9.18 -43.79 -13.82
CA LYS A 342 8.34 -44.61 -12.95
C LYS A 342 9.25 -45.10 -11.83
N ALA A 343 9.09 -44.57 -10.62
CA ALA A 343 9.71 -45.14 -9.42
C ALA A 343 8.63 -45.64 -8.48
N THR A 344 8.66 -46.96 -8.31
CA THR A 344 7.86 -47.78 -7.41
C THR A 344 8.15 -47.41 -5.95
N PHE A 345 7.13 -47.14 -5.14
CA PHE A 345 7.30 -46.93 -3.70
C PHE A 345 7.36 -48.28 -2.98
N GLY A 346 8.56 -48.65 -2.55
CA GLY A 346 8.78 -49.66 -1.52
C GLY A 346 8.73 -49.02 -0.14
N ILE A 347 8.13 -49.74 0.83
CA ILE A 347 8.22 -49.41 2.24
C ILE A 347 9.65 -49.69 2.70
N ALA A 348 10.37 -48.67 3.15
CA ALA A 348 11.64 -48.81 3.85
C ALA A 348 11.51 -48.13 5.23
N GLY A 349 11.57 -48.95 6.28
CA GLY A 349 11.82 -48.47 7.62
C GLY A 349 13.32 -48.28 7.82
N GLU A 350 13.71 -47.16 8.39
CA GLU A 350 15.07 -46.94 8.89
C GLU A 350 15.00 -46.58 10.37
N THR A 351 15.74 -47.34 11.17
CA THR A 351 15.86 -47.21 12.61
C THR A 351 17.08 -46.34 12.90
N ASN A 352 16.89 -45.12 13.41
CA ASN A 352 17.99 -44.31 13.92
C ASN A 352 17.91 -44.22 15.44
N ARG A 353 18.89 -44.87 16.10
CA ARG A 353 19.17 -44.77 17.52
C ARG A 353 20.30 -43.76 17.69
N ALA A 354 19.98 -42.57 18.18
CA ALA A 354 20.97 -41.62 18.70
C ALA A 354 20.72 -41.48 20.20
N VAL A 355 21.71 -41.89 21.00
CA VAL A 355 21.78 -41.58 22.43
C VAL A 355 22.63 -40.32 22.53
N THR A 356 22.02 -39.25 23.05
CA THR A 356 22.74 -38.06 23.48
C THR A 356 22.24 -37.74 24.89
N ASN A 357 23.12 -37.90 25.88
CA ASN A 357 22.92 -37.32 27.20
C ASN A 357 23.27 -35.84 27.06
N ASP A 358 22.26 -34.98 27.07
CA ASP A 358 22.45 -33.57 27.36
C ASP A 358 21.28 -33.10 28.25
N VAL A 359 21.60 -32.36 29.31
CA VAL A 359 20.60 -31.73 30.19
C VAL A 359 20.23 -30.41 29.53
N ASP A 360 19.45 -30.51 28.46
CA ASP A 360 18.82 -29.36 27.82
C ASP A 360 17.45 -29.11 28.47
N ARG A 361 17.26 -27.87 28.91
CA ARG A 361 16.02 -27.39 29.50
C ARG A 361 15.03 -27.10 28.37
N THR A 362 14.34 -28.14 27.89
CA THR A 362 13.37 -28.01 26.80
C THR A 362 12.05 -27.46 27.33
N THR A 363 11.72 -26.21 27.00
CA THR A 363 10.34 -25.69 27.11
C THR A 363 9.62 -25.97 25.80
N GLY A 364 8.58 -26.80 25.82
CA GLY A 364 7.72 -27.05 24.67
C GLY A 364 6.48 -26.16 24.71
N LEU A 365 6.18 -25.48 23.60
CA LEU A 365 4.92 -24.78 23.38
C LEU A 365 4.13 -25.56 22.33
N ASN A 366 2.89 -25.93 22.66
CA ASN A 366 1.94 -26.50 21.71
C ASN A 366 0.79 -25.50 21.54
N GLU A 367 0.54 -25.06 20.31
CA GLU A 367 -0.49 -24.07 19.96
C GLU A 367 -1.49 -24.65 18.96
N ALA A 368 -2.78 -24.39 19.17
CA ALA A 368 -3.86 -24.71 18.24
C ALA A 368 -4.87 -23.57 18.21
N SER A 369 -5.27 -23.15 17.01
CA SER A 369 -6.21 -22.03 16.78
C SER A 369 -7.37 -22.45 15.86
N THR A 370 -8.59 -22.03 16.18
CA THR A 370 -9.76 -22.15 15.29
C THR A 370 -10.54 -20.83 15.27
N THR A 371 -10.85 -20.32 14.08
CA THR A 371 -11.51 -19.02 13.89
C THR A 371 -12.90 -19.19 13.27
N THR A 372 -13.88 -18.42 13.74
CA THR A 372 -15.24 -18.33 13.16
C THR A 372 -15.64 -16.86 13.07
N ASP A 373 -15.89 -16.39 11.86
CA ASP A 373 -16.22 -14.98 11.59
C ASP A 373 -17.72 -14.81 11.35
N THR A 374 -18.31 -13.76 11.93
CA THR A 374 -19.70 -13.35 11.70
C THR A 374 -19.73 -11.84 11.40
N GLU A 375 -20.09 -11.53 10.16
CA GLU A 375 -20.18 -10.15 9.66
C GLU A 375 -21.63 -9.66 9.75
N SER A 376 -21.82 -8.42 10.21
CA SER A 376 -23.10 -7.74 10.13
C SER A 376 -22.92 -6.32 9.61
N THR A 377 -23.59 -6.02 8.51
CA THR A 377 -23.66 -4.67 7.92
C THR A 377 -25.01 -4.07 8.25
N THR A 378 -25.02 -2.85 8.80
CA THR A 378 -26.25 -2.08 9.00
C THR A 378 -26.16 -0.79 8.20
N GLU A 379 -26.81 -0.78 7.04
CA GLU A 379 -26.98 0.44 6.24
C GLU A 379 -28.22 1.20 6.74
N SER A 380 -28.03 2.39 7.32
CA SER A 380 -29.15 3.28 7.64
C SER A 380 -29.41 4.23 6.48
N ASN A 381 -30.37 3.87 5.61
CA ASN A 381 -30.88 4.76 4.57
C ASN A 381 -31.75 5.86 5.20
N SER A 382 -31.13 6.97 5.62
CA SER A 382 -31.85 8.23 5.85
C SER A 382 -31.72 9.11 4.61
N ASN A 383 -32.85 9.58 4.07
CA ASN A 383 -32.94 10.47 2.91
C ASN A 383 -32.31 11.88 3.10
N SER A 384 -31.38 12.05 4.04
CA SER A 384 -30.56 13.26 4.18
C SER A 384 -29.13 12.91 3.78
N MET A 385 -28.65 13.61 2.74
CA MET A 385 -27.28 13.62 2.21
C MET A 385 -26.25 13.46 3.33
N GLY A 386 -25.80 12.23 3.58
CA GLY A 386 -24.99 11.90 4.75
C GLY A 386 -25.16 10.44 5.11
N GLU A 387 -24.54 9.56 4.31
CA GLU A 387 -24.51 8.15 4.64
C GLU A 387 -23.47 7.91 5.74
N THR A 388 -23.93 7.37 6.87
CA THR A 388 -23.04 6.85 7.90
C THR A 388 -22.95 5.36 7.71
N PHE A 389 -21.77 4.90 7.31
CA PHE A 389 -21.47 3.48 7.16
C PHE A 389 -20.94 2.97 8.50
N ALA A 390 -21.70 2.09 9.13
CA ALA A 390 -21.27 1.35 10.30
C ALA A 390 -21.04 -0.11 9.90
N TRP A 391 -19.78 -0.54 9.93
CA TRP A 391 -19.37 -1.92 9.71
C TRP A 391 -19.00 -2.52 11.06
N SER A 392 -19.60 -3.66 11.42
CA SER A 392 -19.15 -4.46 12.55
C SER A 392 -18.78 -5.86 12.08
N VAL A 393 -17.50 -6.20 12.25
CA VAL A 393 -16.99 -7.55 12.03
C VAL A 393 -16.76 -8.16 13.41
N SER A 394 -17.54 -9.19 13.74
CA SER A 394 -17.27 -10.01 14.92
C SER A 394 -16.53 -11.27 14.50
N SER A 395 -15.42 -11.59 15.16
CA SER A 395 -14.71 -12.85 14.95
C SER A 395 -14.48 -13.54 16.28
N THR A 396 -14.81 -14.82 16.37
CA THR A 396 -14.48 -15.64 17.54
C THR A 396 -13.29 -16.50 17.20
N GLU A 397 -12.18 -16.30 17.92
CA GLU A 397 -11.01 -17.16 17.82
C GLU A 397 -10.87 -17.96 19.13
N THR A 398 -10.69 -19.26 19.01
CA THR A 398 -10.35 -20.11 20.16
C THR A 398 -8.89 -20.51 20.05
N ILE A 399 -8.07 -20.04 20.99
CA ILE A 399 -6.64 -20.33 21.05
C ILE A 399 -6.40 -21.24 22.26
N GLY A 400 -5.96 -22.47 21.99
CA GLY A 400 -5.45 -23.39 23.00
C GLY A 400 -3.93 -23.31 23.04
N ARG A 401 -3.35 -22.99 24.21
CA ARG A 401 -1.90 -23.11 24.42
C ARG A 401 -1.60 -23.97 25.64
N GLY A 402 -0.66 -24.89 25.45
CA GLY A 402 -0.06 -25.69 26.51
C GLY A 402 1.35 -25.19 26.84
N PHE A 403 1.65 -25.10 28.13
CA PHE A 403 2.95 -24.74 28.66
C PHE A 403 3.40 -25.79 29.68
N GLU A 404 4.62 -26.26 29.56
CA GLU A 404 5.24 -27.17 30.53
C GLU A 404 6.48 -26.54 31.13
N GLY A 405 6.64 -26.69 32.45
CA GLY A 405 7.81 -26.20 33.17
C GLY A 405 8.21 -27.15 34.29
N GLN A 406 9.50 -27.12 34.64
CA GLN A 406 10.05 -27.92 35.73
C GLN A 406 10.15 -27.11 37.01
N ILE A 407 9.58 -27.64 38.09
CA ILE A 407 9.70 -27.13 39.45
C ILE A 407 10.81 -27.91 40.15
N ILE A 408 11.80 -27.18 40.66
CA ILE A 408 13.00 -27.77 41.27
C ILE A 408 12.65 -28.37 42.64
N ALA A 409 13.40 -29.40 43.05
CA ALA A 409 13.27 -29.98 44.38
C ALA A 409 13.39 -28.91 45.48
N GLY A 410 12.49 -28.97 46.47
CA GLY A 410 12.49 -28.02 47.59
C GLY A 410 12.00 -26.62 47.27
N THR A 411 11.49 -26.34 46.06
CA THR A 411 10.85 -25.06 45.71
C THR A 411 9.34 -25.23 45.45
N PHE A 412 8.65 -24.11 45.35
CA PHE A 412 7.26 -24.01 44.92
C PHE A 412 7.21 -23.29 43.57
N GLY A 413 6.38 -23.79 42.66
CA GLY A 413 6.09 -23.16 41.38
C GLY A 413 4.68 -22.62 41.30
N VAL A 414 4.52 -21.48 40.63
CA VAL A 414 3.21 -20.89 40.27
C VAL A 414 3.26 -20.47 38.82
N PHE A 415 2.32 -20.96 38.03
CA PHE A 415 2.05 -20.45 36.68
C PHE A 415 1.32 -19.11 36.74
N TYR A 416 1.85 -18.14 36.01
CA TYR A 416 1.25 -16.85 35.73
C TYR A 416 0.85 -16.76 34.25
N ARG A 417 -0.16 -15.96 33.98
CA ARG A 417 -0.58 -15.54 32.65
C ARG A 417 -0.56 -14.02 32.59
N GLN A 418 0.03 -13.46 31.55
CA GLN A 418 -0.10 -12.05 31.22
C GLN A 418 -0.71 -11.89 29.84
N THR A 419 -1.76 -11.10 29.76
CA THR A 419 -2.39 -10.74 28.49
C THR A 419 -1.79 -9.42 28.00
N LEU A 420 -1.55 -9.34 26.70
CA LEU A 420 -1.08 -8.18 25.96
C LEU A 420 -2.18 -7.77 24.98
N ARG A 421 -2.51 -6.48 24.95
CA ARG A 421 -3.30 -5.90 23.87
C ARG A 421 -2.35 -5.45 22.78
N LEU A 422 -2.52 -6.00 21.60
CA LEU A 422 -1.89 -5.55 20.38
C LEU A 422 -2.83 -4.58 19.66
N MET A 423 -2.29 -3.53 19.06
CA MET A 423 -3.05 -2.58 18.25
C MET A 423 -2.39 -2.43 16.88
N ARG A 424 -3.24 -2.47 15.87
CA ARG A 424 -2.92 -2.19 14.47
C ARG A 424 -3.70 -0.94 14.09
N ARG A 425 -3.00 0.10 13.63
CA ARG A 425 -3.62 1.34 13.18
C ARG A 425 -3.67 1.39 11.66
N GLY A 426 -4.86 1.57 11.12
CA GLY A 426 -5.07 1.90 9.73
C GLY A 426 -5.73 3.26 9.59
N VAL A 427 -5.74 3.78 8.37
CA VAL A 427 -6.43 5.01 8.01
C VAL A 427 -7.36 4.73 6.84
N LEU A 428 -8.54 5.31 6.88
CA LEU A 428 -9.47 5.32 5.76
C LEU A 428 -9.28 6.63 5.00
N VAL A 429 -8.94 6.51 3.72
CA VAL A 429 -8.76 7.62 2.80
C VAL A 429 -9.93 7.62 1.83
N ALA A 430 -10.56 8.77 1.70
CA ALA A 430 -11.57 9.02 0.68
C ALA A 430 -10.99 9.92 -0.41
N TYR A 431 -11.37 9.65 -1.64
CA TYR A 431 -11.03 10.51 -2.78
C TYR A 431 -12.30 11.22 -3.24
N ASN A 432 -12.21 12.54 -3.39
CA ASN A 432 -13.29 13.27 -4.05
C ASN A 432 -13.31 12.96 -5.56
N GLN A 433 -14.33 13.44 -6.28
CA GLN A 433 -14.43 13.22 -7.73
C GLN A 433 -13.20 13.70 -8.50
N CYS A 434 -12.51 14.72 -8.01
CA CYS A 434 -11.30 15.26 -8.64
C CYS A 434 -10.00 14.52 -8.24
N GLY A 435 -10.11 13.39 -7.54
CA GLY A 435 -8.95 12.57 -7.15
C GLY A 435 -8.15 13.14 -5.98
N ALA A 436 -8.64 14.18 -5.30
CA ALA A 436 -7.99 14.69 -4.10
C ALA A 436 -8.32 13.79 -2.91
N ALA A 437 -7.26 13.26 -2.29
CA ALA A 437 -7.34 12.39 -1.13
C ALA A 437 -7.59 13.18 0.16
N LYS A 438 -8.44 12.63 1.04
CA LYS A 438 -8.69 13.12 2.39
C LYS A 438 -8.80 11.95 3.34
N VAL A 439 -8.06 11.99 4.45
CA VAL A 439 -8.26 11.03 5.54
C VAL A 439 -9.62 11.33 6.19
N VAL A 440 -10.51 10.35 6.16
CA VAL A 440 -11.88 10.46 6.67
C VAL A 440 -12.11 9.69 7.97
N GLY A 441 -11.18 8.80 8.33
CA GLY A 441 -11.23 8.10 9.60
C GLY A 441 -9.92 7.40 9.93
N ASP A 442 -9.69 7.22 11.23
CA ASP A 442 -8.66 6.35 11.77
C ASP A 442 -9.32 5.05 12.22
N LEU A 443 -8.60 3.95 12.09
CA LEU A 443 -9.08 2.62 12.39
C LEU A 443 -8.12 1.91 13.32
N ASP A 444 -8.60 1.61 14.50
CA ASP A 444 -7.84 0.86 15.49
C ASP A 444 -8.37 -0.58 15.56
N PHE A 445 -7.57 -1.51 15.08
CA PHE A 445 -7.84 -2.93 15.24
C PHE A 445 -7.06 -3.43 16.44
N THR A 446 -7.77 -3.74 17.50
CA THR A 446 -7.19 -4.36 18.69
C THR A 446 -7.25 -5.88 18.57
N ASP A 447 -6.17 -6.51 19.00
CA ASP A 447 -6.06 -7.95 19.19
C ASP A 447 -5.50 -8.22 20.58
N TRP A 448 -5.70 -9.42 21.10
CA TRP A 448 -5.19 -9.83 22.38
C TRP A 448 -4.36 -11.10 22.22
N THR A 449 -3.26 -11.17 22.93
CA THR A 449 -2.44 -12.37 23.04
C THR A 449 -2.02 -12.55 24.48
N TRP A 450 -1.57 -13.73 24.86
CA TRP A 450 -1.12 -13.97 26.23
C TRP A 450 0.16 -14.80 26.28
N SER A 451 0.93 -14.58 27.33
CA SER A 451 2.20 -15.25 27.62
C SER A 451 2.15 -15.93 28.99
N PRO A 452 2.53 -17.23 29.08
CA PRO A 452 2.71 -17.90 30.36
C PRO A 452 4.07 -17.61 30.98
N ASP A 453 4.16 -17.74 32.31
CA ASP A 453 5.40 -17.77 33.07
C ASP A 453 5.29 -18.79 34.22
N LEU A 454 6.38 -19.49 34.54
CA LEU A 454 6.46 -20.32 35.75
C LEU A 454 7.44 -19.67 36.72
N ALA A 455 6.88 -18.97 37.72
CA ALA A 455 7.65 -18.39 38.79
C ALA A 455 7.99 -19.44 39.86
N LEU A 456 9.23 -19.42 40.35
CA LEU A 456 9.71 -20.33 41.39
C LEU A 456 10.06 -19.55 42.66
N GLY A 457 9.71 -20.09 43.82
CA GLY A 457 10.04 -19.51 45.12
C GLY A 457 10.37 -20.57 46.18
N SER A 458 11.11 -20.20 47.22
CA SER A 458 11.47 -21.10 48.33
C SER A 458 10.33 -21.35 49.32
N GLU A 459 9.31 -20.50 49.30
CA GLU A 459 8.15 -20.56 50.20
C GLU A 459 6.87 -20.20 49.45
N CYS A 460 5.72 -20.65 49.96
CA CYS A 460 4.41 -20.19 49.54
C CYS A 460 3.37 -20.47 50.64
N PRO A 461 2.67 -19.46 51.21
CA PRO A 461 2.71 -18.02 50.87
C PRO A 461 3.94 -17.25 51.42
N PRO A 462 4.31 -16.08 50.83
CA PRO A 462 3.67 -15.40 49.69
C PRO A 462 3.89 -16.13 48.35
N LEU A 463 3.06 -15.84 47.34
CA LEU A 463 3.25 -16.44 46.00
C LEU A 463 4.62 -16.01 45.42
N PRO A 464 5.34 -16.91 44.72
CA PRO A 464 6.52 -16.52 43.95
C PRO A 464 6.21 -15.36 43.00
N ILE A 465 7.11 -14.37 42.90
CA ILE A 465 6.93 -13.19 42.05
C ILE A 465 7.10 -13.60 40.58
N SER A 466 6.18 -13.19 39.70
CA SER A 466 6.29 -13.44 38.26
C SER A 466 7.50 -12.74 37.64
N ASN A 467 8.08 -13.38 36.62
CA ASN A 467 9.15 -12.79 35.79
C ASN A 467 8.62 -11.90 34.66
N LEU A 468 7.30 -11.83 34.50
CA LEU A 468 6.65 -11.02 33.47
C LEU A 468 6.71 -9.53 33.84
N PRO A 469 6.75 -8.62 32.84
CA PRO A 469 6.78 -7.19 33.09
C PRO A 469 5.57 -6.73 33.91
N PRO A 470 5.67 -5.61 34.67
CA PRO A 470 4.51 -5.04 35.35
C PRO A 470 3.48 -4.55 34.33
N ALA A 471 2.25 -4.31 34.80
CA ALA A 471 1.21 -3.74 33.96
C ALA A 471 1.60 -2.35 33.44
N GLU A 472 1.33 -2.09 32.16
CA GLU A 472 1.66 -0.82 31.49
C GLU A 472 0.60 -0.48 30.44
N CYS A 473 0.06 0.74 30.50
CA CYS A 473 -0.87 1.28 29.52
C CYS A 473 -0.11 2.17 28.53
N ILE A 474 0.11 1.68 27.31
CA ILE A 474 0.90 2.38 26.29
C ILE A 474 -0.02 3.24 25.40
N VAL A 475 -1.21 2.72 25.09
CA VAL A 475 -2.24 3.41 24.31
C VAL A 475 -3.58 3.34 25.05
N SER A 476 -4.21 4.47 25.32
CA SER A 476 -5.54 4.54 25.96
C SER A 476 -6.67 4.24 24.96
N PRO A 477 -7.85 3.76 25.41
CA PRO A 477 -8.21 3.39 26.79
C PRO A 477 -7.70 1.99 27.15
N CYS A 478 -7.34 1.74 28.41
CA CYS A 478 -6.91 0.42 28.88
C CYS A 478 -8.08 -0.35 29.50
N ALA A 479 -8.08 -1.68 29.39
CA ALA A 479 -9.25 -2.50 29.72
C ALA A 479 -9.59 -2.56 31.23
N GLY A 480 -8.74 -2.00 32.09
CA GLY A 480 -8.90 -1.99 33.55
C GLY A 480 -9.25 -0.65 34.20
N GLU A 481 -9.46 0.44 33.41
CA GLU A 481 -9.79 1.78 33.93
C GLU A 481 -11.28 2.14 33.87
#